data_AF-A0A8R1HIA6-F1
#
_entry.id   AF-A0A8R1HIA6-F1
#
_cell.length_a   1.000
_cell.length_b   1.000
_cell.length_c   1.000
_cell.angle_alpha   90.00
_cell.angle_beta   90.00
_cell.angle_gamma   90.00
#
_symmetry.space_group_name_H-M   'P 1'
#
loop_
_entity.id
_entity.type
_entity.pdbx_description
1 polymer ?
#
loop_
_entity_poly.entity_id
_entity_poly.type
_entity_poly.pdbx_seq_one_letter_code
_entity_poly.pdbx_strand_id
1 'polypeptide(L)'
;MKPGGKVAIPSRVVMDWDWRERPVSDRGRAWYEANQEKALINIQERNSRLYTHVPALEETRKLREKLQLVSMYLFTCRESVAEDFRRRLWPKEYLRSDIHLYSFTDLQDVKSGALQKKLTHLLKHSVNHVMTCT
;
A
#
# COMPACT_ATOMS: atom_id res chain seq x y z
N MET A 1 -6.22 -32.44 10.37
CA MET A 1 -6.50 -31.13 9.71
C MET A 1 -6.32 -31.32 8.22
N LYS A 2 -7.32 -31.01 7.40
CA LYS A 2 -7.14 -31.00 5.94
C LYS A 2 -6.19 -29.83 5.57
N PRO A 3 -5.28 -30.02 4.62
CA PRO A 3 -4.38 -28.96 4.19
C PRO A 3 -5.17 -27.92 3.39
N GLY A 4 -5.22 -26.68 3.89
CA GLY A 4 -5.96 -25.59 3.25
C GLY A 4 -5.26 -25.01 2.03
N GLY A 5 -4.01 -25.41 1.77
CA GLY A 5 -3.18 -24.87 0.70
C GLY A 5 -1.94 -24.20 1.27
N LYS A 6 -1.30 -23.34 0.46
CA LYS A 6 -0.09 -22.63 0.84
C LYS A 6 -0.30 -21.13 0.69
N VAL A 7 0.21 -20.36 1.66
CA VAL A 7 0.21 -18.88 1.61
C VAL A 7 1.51 -18.35 2.22
N ALA A 8 1.90 -17.13 1.84
CA ALA A 8 2.97 -16.41 2.54
C ALA A 8 2.46 -15.97 3.92
N ILE A 9 3.27 -16.18 4.96
CA ILE A 9 2.86 -15.89 6.34
C ILE A 9 3.07 -14.40 6.65
N PRO A 10 2.01 -13.65 7.01
CA PRO A 10 2.11 -12.19 7.18
C PRO A 10 3.19 -11.73 8.14
N SER A 11 3.36 -12.40 9.28
CA SER A 11 4.41 -12.04 10.24
C SER A 11 5.81 -12.17 9.65
N ARG A 12 6.07 -13.19 8.84
CA ARG A 12 7.38 -13.39 8.19
C ARG A 12 7.66 -12.39 7.09
N VAL A 13 6.62 -11.96 6.37
CA VAL A 13 6.74 -10.89 5.38
C VAL A 13 7.10 -9.57 6.06
N VAL A 14 6.48 -9.25 7.19
CA VAL A 14 6.73 -7.98 7.91
C VAL A 14 8.05 -7.99 8.67
N MET A 15 8.48 -9.14 9.21
CA MET A 15 9.73 -9.22 9.96
C MET A 15 10.95 -9.37 9.06
N ASP A 16 10.86 -10.23 8.04
CA ASP A 16 12.03 -10.71 7.29
C ASP A 16 11.91 -10.49 5.77
N TRP A 17 10.81 -9.90 5.28
CA TRP A 17 10.48 -9.84 3.85
C TRP A 17 10.43 -11.22 3.17
N ASP A 18 10.11 -12.26 3.94
CA ASP A 18 10.10 -13.65 3.45
C ASP A 18 8.74 -14.03 2.83
N TRP A 19 8.75 -14.16 1.50
CA TRP A 19 7.58 -14.50 0.69
C TRP A 19 7.39 -16.00 0.42
N ARG A 20 8.18 -16.88 1.04
CA ARG A 20 8.03 -18.33 0.84
C ARG A 20 6.66 -18.80 1.33
N GLU A 21 5.91 -19.43 0.43
CA GLU A 21 4.62 -19.99 0.76
C GLU A 21 4.76 -21.24 1.64
N ARG A 22 3.88 -21.33 2.63
CA ARG A 22 3.91 -22.41 3.63
C ARG A 22 2.53 -23.03 3.77
N PRO A 23 2.45 -24.33 4.06
CA PRO A 23 1.18 -24.99 4.27
C PRO A 23 0.45 -24.37 5.46
N VAL A 24 -0.83 -24.07 5.29
CA VAL A 24 -1.72 -23.56 6.33
C VAL A 24 -2.96 -24.43 6.45
N SER A 25 -3.65 -24.29 7.57
CA SER A 25 -4.96 -24.90 7.77
C SER A 25 -6.04 -24.22 6.92
N ASP A 26 -7.15 -24.91 6.65
CA ASP A 26 -8.32 -24.33 5.97
C ASP A 26 -8.76 -23.02 6.64
N ARG A 27 -8.82 -23.01 7.99
CA ARG A 27 -9.16 -21.82 8.77
C ARG A 27 -8.14 -20.71 8.61
N GLY A 28 -6.85 -21.03 8.60
CA GLY A 28 -5.77 -20.07 8.40
C GLY A 28 -5.83 -19.43 7.01
N ARG A 29 -6.09 -20.24 5.99
CA ARG A 29 -6.30 -19.74 4.62
C ARG A 29 -7.53 -18.85 4.52
N ALA A 30 -8.68 -19.29 5.04
CA ALA A 30 -9.91 -18.50 5.01
C ALA A 30 -9.73 -17.15 5.73
N TRP A 31 -8.99 -17.14 6.85
CA TRP A 31 -8.64 -15.90 7.53
C TRP A 31 -7.74 -15.01 6.69
N TYR A 32 -6.71 -15.56 6.05
CA TYR A 32 -5.84 -14.82 5.15
C TYR A 32 -6.65 -14.18 4.01
N GLU A 33 -7.48 -14.96 3.32
CA GLU A 33 -8.26 -14.51 2.17
C GLU A 33 -9.25 -13.39 2.56
N ALA A 34 -9.86 -13.48 3.74
CA ALA A 34 -10.79 -12.49 4.26
C ALA A 34 -10.13 -11.17 4.73
N ASN A 35 -8.80 -11.14 4.90
CA ASN A 35 -8.11 -9.99 5.48
C ASN A 35 -6.97 -9.43 4.60
N GLN A 36 -6.60 -10.09 3.50
CA GLN A 36 -5.46 -9.68 2.67
C GLN A 36 -5.56 -8.24 2.12
N GLU A 37 -6.78 -7.78 1.80
CA GLU A 37 -7.05 -6.41 1.32
C GLU A 37 -7.19 -5.38 2.45
N LYS A 38 -7.33 -5.81 3.71
CA LYS A 38 -7.54 -4.88 4.82
C LYS A 38 -6.21 -4.26 5.24
N ALA A 39 -6.20 -2.93 5.36
CA ALA A 39 -5.04 -2.17 5.80
C ALA A 39 -4.86 -2.31 7.33
N LEU A 40 -4.13 -3.34 7.76
CA LEU A 40 -3.99 -3.72 9.17
C LEU A 40 -2.55 -3.64 9.68
N ILE A 41 -1.58 -3.37 8.79
CA ILE A 41 -0.15 -3.49 9.08
C ILE A 41 0.48 -2.10 9.08
N ASN A 42 0.73 -1.55 10.27
CA ASN A 42 1.57 -0.36 10.40
C ASN A 42 3.06 -0.78 10.44
N ILE A 43 3.80 -0.56 9.36
CA ILE A 43 5.20 -1.00 9.25
C ILE A 43 6.10 -0.23 10.21
N GLN A 44 5.84 1.07 10.45
CA GLN A 44 6.65 1.88 11.35
C GLN A 44 6.58 1.36 12.80
N GLU A 45 5.40 0.99 13.25
CA GLU A 45 5.18 0.44 14.60
C GLU A 45 5.66 -1.01 14.74
N ARG A 46 5.51 -1.83 13.68
CA ARG A 46 5.83 -3.26 13.73
C ARG A 46 7.32 -3.55 13.49
N ASN A 47 7.91 -2.94 12.48
CA ASN A 47 9.31 -3.14 12.09
C ASN A 47 9.80 -2.01 11.18
N SER A 48 10.15 -0.86 11.76
CA SER A 48 10.64 0.30 11.00
C SER A 48 11.91 0.01 10.21
N ARG A 49 12.75 -0.93 10.65
CA ARG A 49 13.97 -1.35 9.96
C ARG A 49 13.69 -1.97 8.60
N LEU A 50 12.48 -2.47 8.37
CA LEU A 50 12.08 -3.05 7.10
C LEU A 50 12.21 -2.05 5.95
N TYR A 51 11.94 -0.76 6.18
CA TYR A 51 12.16 0.28 5.18
C TYR A 51 13.63 0.34 4.75
N THR A 52 14.56 0.21 5.69
CA THR A 52 16.00 0.22 5.39
C THR A 52 16.43 -1.02 4.60
N HIS A 53 15.86 -2.19 4.92
CA HIS A 53 16.25 -3.45 4.30
C HIS A 53 15.58 -3.74 2.96
N VAL A 54 14.44 -3.09 2.67
CA VAL A 54 13.65 -3.33 1.47
C VAL A 54 13.55 -2.02 0.66
N PRO A 55 14.44 -1.81 -0.33
CA PRO A 55 14.47 -0.57 -1.11
C PRO A 55 13.14 -0.23 -1.79
N ALA A 56 12.45 -1.25 -2.29
CA ALA A 56 11.13 -1.11 -2.92
C ALA A 56 10.06 -0.53 -1.96
N LEU A 57 10.13 -0.90 -0.68
CA LEU A 57 9.20 -0.42 0.34
C LEU A 57 9.53 1.02 0.76
N GLU A 58 10.81 1.36 0.88
CA GLU A 58 11.23 2.74 1.14
C GLU A 58 10.90 3.69 -0.02
N GLU A 59 11.07 3.24 -1.26
CA GLU A 59 10.62 3.99 -2.45
C GLU A 59 9.11 4.25 -2.38
N THR A 60 8.33 3.21 -2.05
CA THR A 60 6.88 3.31 -1.88
C THR A 60 6.51 4.32 -0.79
N ARG A 61 7.20 4.30 0.36
CA ARG A 61 6.99 5.26 1.46
C ARG A 61 7.21 6.69 0.97
N LYS A 62 8.32 6.97 0.29
CA LYS A 62 8.63 8.30 -0.27
C LYS A 62 7.59 8.76 -1.30
N LEU A 63 7.08 7.84 -2.14
CA LEU A 63 6.01 8.15 -3.08
C LEU A 63 4.71 8.51 -2.33
N ARG A 64 4.37 7.78 -1.26
CA ARG A 64 3.18 8.06 -0.44
C ARG A 64 3.30 9.37 0.34
N GLU A 65 4.49 9.73 0.84
CA GLU A 65 4.75 11.05 1.44
C GLU A 65 4.47 12.18 0.46
N LYS A 66 5.05 12.10 -0.75
CA LYS A 66 4.78 13.09 -1.81
C LYS A 66 3.30 13.14 -2.18
N LEU A 67 2.64 11.97 -2.23
CA LEU A 67 1.22 11.87 -2.54
C LEU A 67 0.36 12.52 -1.44
N GLN A 68 0.70 12.32 -0.17
CA GLN A 68 0.03 12.96 0.95
C GLN A 68 0.15 14.48 0.86
N LEU A 69 1.36 14.99 0.58
CA LEU A 69 1.61 16.43 0.40
C LEU A 69 0.79 17.03 -0.74
N VAL A 70 0.83 16.45 -1.94
CA VAL A 70 0.07 16.97 -3.09
C VAL A 70 -1.44 16.86 -2.86
N SER A 71 -1.90 15.83 -2.14
CA SER A 71 -3.32 15.65 -1.86
C SER A 71 -3.93 16.80 -1.07
N MET A 72 -3.15 17.44 -0.18
CA MET A 72 -3.63 18.60 0.59
C MET A 72 -4.04 19.75 -0.34
N TYR A 73 -3.28 20.01 -1.40
CA TYR A 73 -3.63 21.02 -2.39
C TYR A 73 -4.82 20.60 -3.25
N LEU A 74 -4.86 19.34 -3.70
CA LEU A 74 -5.96 18.85 -4.54
C LEU A 74 -7.31 18.94 -3.82
N PHE A 75 -7.33 18.71 -2.50
CA PHE A 75 -8.55 18.83 -1.70
C PHE A 75 -8.97 20.28 -1.41
N THR A 76 -8.12 21.27 -1.68
CA THR A 76 -8.47 22.70 -1.59
C THR A 76 -8.75 23.34 -2.96
N CYS A 77 -8.69 22.58 -4.05
CA CYS A 77 -8.95 23.04 -5.41
C CYS A 77 -10.46 23.06 -5.70
N ARG A 78 -10.90 22.44 -6.80
CA ARG A 78 -12.29 22.28 -7.19
C ARG A 78 -12.77 20.88 -6.79
N GLU A 79 -14.05 20.75 -6.42
CA GLU A 79 -14.60 19.47 -5.95
C GLU A 79 -14.41 18.32 -6.96
N SER A 80 -14.52 18.61 -8.26
CA SER A 80 -14.31 17.61 -9.32
C SER A 80 -12.89 17.03 -9.34
N VAL A 81 -11.88 17.83 -8.98
CA VAL A 81 -10.48 17.39 -8.88
C VAL A 81 -10.30 16.50 -7.65
N ALA A 82 -10.88 16.92 -6.52
CA ALA A 82 -10.87 16.15 -5.30
C ALA A 82 -11.57 14.78 -5.46
N GLU A 83 -12.70 14.75 -6.16
CA GLU A 83 -13.43 13.53 -6.48
C GLU A 83 -12.65 12.60 -7.41
N ASP A 84 -12.06 13.10 -8.50
CA ASP A 84 -11.23 12.28 -9.39
C ASP A 84 -10.04 11.68 -8.64
N PHE A 85 -9.39 12.46 -7.77
CA PHE A 85 -8.30 11.97 -6.95
C PHE A 85 -8.74 10.87 -5.97
N ARG A 86 -9.89 11.04 -5.28
CA ARG A 86 -10.48 9.98 -4.43
C ARG A 86 -10.78 8.73 -5.23
N ARG A 87 -11.41 8.87 -6.41
CA ARG A 87 -11.78 7.74 -7.27
C ARG A 87 -10.57 6.92 -7.73
N ARG A 88 -9.43 7.58 -7.99
CA ARG A 88 -8.19 6.89 -8.37
C ARG A 88 -7.55 6.10 -7.23
N LEU A 89 -7.83 6.49 -5.98
CA LEU A 89 -7.35 5.81 -4.78
C LEU A 89 -8.31 4.76 -4.26
N TRP A 90 -9.60 4.86 -4.53
CA TRP A 90 -10.62 3.91 -4.09
C TRP A 90 -10.26 2.46 -4.45
N PRO A 91 -10.44 1.48 -3.53
CA PRO A 91 -10.91 1.59 -2.14
C PRO A 91 -9.77 1.76 -1.10
N LYS A 92 -8.61 2.26 -1.52
CA LYS A 92 -7.37 2.31 -0.75
C LYS A 92 -7.00 3.74 -0.35
N GLU A 93 -7.94 4.53 0.16
CA GLU A 93 -7.73 5.92 0.59
C GLU A 93 -6.64 6.04 1.66
N TYR A 94 -6.45 5.00 2.48
CA TYR A 94 -5.39 4.95 3.49
C TYR A 94 -3.99 5.12 2.88
N LEU A 95 -3.82 4.83 1.58
CA LEU A 95 -2.57 5.03 0.87
C LEU A 95 -2.08 6.49 0.91
N ARG A 96 -2.99 7.46 1.01
CA ARG A 96 -2.64 8.88 1.21
C ARG A 96 -2.68 9.34 2.66
N SER A 97 -3.55 8.77 3.51
CA SER A 97 -3.83 9.35 4.83
C SER A 97 -2.89 8.86 5.92
N ASP A 98 -2.41 7.62 5.81
CA ASP A 98 -1.42 7.03 6.72
C ASP A 98 -0.36 6.32 5.88
N ILE A 99 0.81 6.95 5.69
CA ILE A 99 1.90 6.44 4.84
C ILE A 99 2.51 5.12 5.34
N HIS A 100 2.28 4.76 6.59
CA HIS A 100 2.85 3.59 7.25
C HIS A 100 1.90 2.40 7.30
N LEU A 101 0.62 2.60 7.00
CA LEU A 101 -0.40 1.56 6.99
C LEU A 101 -0.46 0.82 5.64
N TYR A 102 -0.42 -0.51 5.68
CA TYR A 102 -0.46 -1.40 4.52
C TYR A 102 -1.44 -2.56 4.75
N SER A 103 -2.05 -3.01 3.67
CA SER A 103 -2.67 -4.33 3.58
C SER A 103 -1.64 -5.37 3.15
N PHE A 104 -1.98 -6.66 3.21
CA PHE A 104 -1.09 -7.70 2.73
C PHE A 104 -0.94 -7.64 1.19
N THR A 105 -2.04 -7.37 0.48
CA THR A 105 -2.03 -7.15 -0.96
C THR A 105 -1.13 -5.98 -1.34
N ASP A 106 -1.10 -4.89 -0.56
CA ASP A 106 -0.18 -3.78 -0.83
C ASP A 106 1.28 -4.22 -0.76
N LEU A 107 1.65 -5.05 0.21
CA LEU A 107 3.02 -5.57 0.32
C LEU A 107 3.37 -6.48 -0.85
N GLN A 108 2.41 -7.25 -1.37
CA GLN A 108 2.57 -8.03 -2.60
C GLN A 108 2.78 -7.11 -3.82
N ASP A 109 2.02 -6.03 -3.91
CA ASP A 109 2.16 -5.03 -4.97
C ASP A 109 3.48 -4.24 -4.87
N VAL A 110 3.99 -4.02 -3.66
CA VAL A 110 5.33 -3.45 -3.44
C VAL A 110 6.40 -4.41 -3.95
N LYS A 111 6.26 -5.71 -3.65
CA LYS A 111 7.18 -6.75 -4.11
C LYS A 111 7.20 -6.85 -5.64
N SER A 112 6.06 -6.74 -6.30
CA SER A 112 5.96 -6.80 -7.77
C SER A 112 6.31 -5.49 -8.46
N GLY A 113 6.42 -4.37 -7.72
CA GLY A 113 6.62 -3.03 -8.27
C GLY A 113 5.33 -2.38 -8.79
N ALA A 114 4.19 -3.05 -8.67
CA ALA A 114 2.90 -2.57 -9.16
C ALA A 114 2.44 -1.31 -8.40
N LEU A 115 2.64 -1.29 -7.08
CA LEU A 115 2.20 -0.17 -6.26
C LEU A 115 2.99 1.11 -6.57
N GLN A 116 4.31 1.00 -6.72
CA GLN A 116 5.20 2.11 -7.06
C GLN A 116 4.82 2.71 -8.41
N LYS A 117 4.55 1.87 -9.42
CA LYS A 117 4.09 2.32 -10.74
C LYS A 117 2.76 3.06 -10.65
N LYS A 118 1.78 2.50 -9.92
CA LYS A 118 0.47 3.13 -9.71
C LYS A 118 0.60 4.50 -9.02
N LEU A 119 1.35 4.56 -7.93
CA LEU A 119 1.56 5.78 -7.16
C LEU A 119 2.34 6.83 -7.96
N THR A 120 3.36 6.43 -8.71
CA THR A 120 4.12 7.33 -9.57
C THR A 120 3.26 7.94 -10.66
N HIS A 121 2.40 7.15 -11.31
CA HIS A 121 1.48 7.64 -12.32
C HIS A 121 0.47 8.63 -11.72
N LEU A 122 -0.13 8.29 -10.57
CA LEU A 122 -1.04 9.16 -9.86
C LEU A 122 -0.37 10.48 -9.43
N LEU A 123 0.86 10.40 -8.91
CA LEU A 123 1.62 11.56 -8.49
C LEU A 123 1.96 12.48 -9.67
N LYS A 124 2.39 11.92 -10.81
CA LYS A 124 2.63 12.70 -12.04
C LYS A 124 1.38 13.44 -12.49
N HIS A 125 0.24 12.77 -12.50
CA HIS A 125 -1.05 13.39 -12.83
C HIS A 125 -1.40 14.53 -11.87
N SER A 126 -1.24 14.27 -10.56
CA SER A 126 -1.51 15.24 -9.49
C SER A 126 -0.63 16.47 -9.60
N VAL A 127 0.68 16.28 -9.79
CA VAL A 127 1.65 17.38 -9.95
C VAL A 127 1.38 18.17 -11.22
N ASN A 128 1.07 17.51 -12.34
CA ASN A 128 0.72 18.22 -13.58
C ASN A 128 -0.51 19.11 -13.39
N HIS A 129 -1.53 18.64 -12.65
CA HIS A 129 -2.67 19.46 -12.31
C HIS A 129 -2.25 20.69 -11.49
N VAL A 130 -1.47 20.52 -10.41
CA VAL A 130 -0.98 21.64 -9.59
C VAL A 130 -0.24 22.69 -10.43
N MET A 131 0.59 22.26 -11.38
CA MET A 131 1.39 23.17 -12.21
C MET A 131 0.56 23.91 -13.27
N THR A 132 -0.63 23.42 -13.61
CA THR A 132 -1.49 23.98 -14.68
C THR A 132 -2.79 24.57 -14.15
N CYS A 133 -3.09 24.40 -12.86
CA CYS A 133 -4.31 24.88 -12.24
C CYS A 133 -4.28 26.40 -12.08
N THR A 134 -5.24 27.06 -12.73
CA THR A 134 -5.56 28.49 -12.58
C THR A 134 -6.95 28.68 -11.97
#